data_AF-A0A368VVC2-F1
#
_entry.id   AF-A0A368VVC2-F1
#
_cell.length_a   1.000
_cell.length_b   1.000
_cell.length_c   1.000
_cell.angle_alpha   90.00
_cell.angle_beta   90.00
_cell.angle_gamma   90.00
#
_symmetry.space_group_name_H-M   'P 1'
#
loop_
_entity.id
_entity.type
_entity.pdbx_description
1 polymer ?
#
loop_
_entity_poly.entity_id
_entity_poly.type
_entity_poly.pdbx_seq_one_letter_code
_entity_poly.pdbx_strand_id
1 'polypeptide(L)'
;MDLDTNSVTNLPGVTDRDMDRLIALRAACQIVGPPSEFAAVDLFVHEFRDWLNQSTGDADKLYRRYVLLLVISGRSGVADRDAAKLRKTVDDIYRKI
;
A
#
# COMPACT_ATOMS: atom_id res chain seq x y z
N MET A 1 9.59 0.41 14.63
CA MET A 1 8.22 0.34 14.10
C MET A 1 8.06 -1.05 13.53
N ASP A 2 7.48 -1.97 14.30
CA ASP A 2 7.36 -3.36 13.90
C ASP A 2 6.17 -3.52 12.97
N LEU A 3 6.44 -3.61 11.66
CA LEU A 3 5.49 -4.21 10.74
C LEU A 3 5.46 -5.71 11.02
N ASP A 4 4.53 -6.11 11.88
CA ASP A 4 4.24 -7.53 12.12
C ASP A 4 3.83 -8.18 10.78
N THR A 5 4.42 -9.34 10.45
CA THR A 5 4.12 -10.13 9.25
C THR A 5 2.62 -10.43 9.11
N ASN A 6 1.89 -10.50 10.23
CA ASN A 6 0.43 -10.64 10.24
C ASN A 6 -0.31 -9.46 9.58
N SER A 7 0.37 -8.32 9.39
CA SER A 7 -0.20 -7.13 8.76
C SER A 7 -0.38 -7.25 7.25
N VAL A 8 0.25 -8.23 6.60
CA VAL A 8 0.27 -8.38 5.13
C VAL A 8 -0.32 -9.71 4.64
N THR A 9 -0.52 -10.65 5.56
CA THR A 9 -1.22 -11.91 5.31
C THR A 9 -2.73 -11.69 5.22
N ASN A 10 -3.43 -12.51 4.43
CA ASN A 10 -4.88 -12.42 4.33
C ASN A 10 -5.54 -12.72 5.67
N LEU A 11 -6.56 -11.93 6.01
CA LEU A 11 -7.49 -12.29 7.06
C LEU A 11 -8.28 -13.54 6.65
N PRO A 12 -8.69 -14.41 7.60
CA PRO A 12 -9.48 -15.58 7.28
C PRO A 12 -10.74 -15.24 6.47
N GLY A 13 -10.93 -15.91 5.34
CA GLY A 13 -12.08 -15.69 4.45
C GLY A 13 -11.98 -14.46 3.53
N VAL A 14 -10.87 -13.72 3.57
CA VAL A 14 -10.65 -12.54 2.70
C VAL A 14 -9.84 -12.95 1.48
N THR A 15 -10.32 -12.57 0.30
CA THR A 15 -9.63 -12.83 -0.97
C THR A 15 -8.40 -11.94 -1.10
N ASP A 16 -7.44 -12.34 -1.95
CA ASP A 16 -6.26 -11.50 -2.21
C ASP A 16 -6.63 -10.11 -2.71
N ARG A 17 -7.63 -10.03 -3.58
CA ARG A 17 -8.11 -8.76 -4.14
C ARG A 17 -8.65 -7.83 -3.06
N ASP A 18 -9.43 -8.37 -2.12
CA ASP A 18 -9.97 -7.60 -1.01
C ASP A 18 -8.87 -7.19 -0.04
N MET A 19 -7.91 -8.08 0.21
CA MET A 19 -6.76 -7.79 1.04
C MET A 19 -5.87 -6.70 0.43
N ASP A 20 -5.60 -6.75 -0.87
CA ASP A 20 -4.82 -5.72 -1.58
C ASP A 20 -5.52 -4.36 -1.53
N ARG A 21 -6.85 -4.35 -1.63
CA ARG A 21 -7.65 -3.12 -1.46
C ARG A 21 -7.54 -2.57 -0.04
N LEU A 22 -7.58 -3.42 0.98
CA LEU A 22 -7.41 -3.01 2.38
C LEU A 22 -6.00 -2.47 2.66
N ILE A 23 -4.97 -3.10 2.09
CA ILE A 23 -3.58 -2.67 2.22
C ILE A 23 -3.36 -1.33 1.52
N ALA A 24 -3.87 -1.18 0.30
CA ALA A 24 -3.82 0.09 -0.43
C ALA A 24 -4.55 1.21 0.32
N LEU A 25 -5.73 0.93 0.89
CA LEU A 25 -6.46 1.88 1.73
C LEU A 25 -5.69 2.26 2.99
N ARG A 26 -5.10 1.29 3.69
CA ARG A 26 -4.26 1.54 4.87
C ARG A 26 -3.10 2.48 4.53
N ALA A 27 -2.39 2.22 3.43
CA ALA A 27 -1.31 3.07 2.96
C ALA A 27 -1.82 4.48 2.60
N ALA A 28 -2.93 4.59 1.88
CA ALA A 28 -3.52 5.87 1.52
C ALA A 28 -3.92 6.72 2.75
N CYS A 29 -4.56 6.10 3.73
CA CYS A 29 -4.92 6.76 5.00
C CYS A 29 -3.70 7.21 5.79
N GLN A 30 -2.57 6.50 5.71
CA GLN A 30 -1.33 6.96 6.36
C GLN A 30 -0.80 8.24 5.73
N ILE A 31 -0.96 8.43 4.41
CA ILE A 31 -0.49 9.63 3.70
C ILE A 31 -1.42 10.80 3.98
N VAL A 32 -2.72 10.59 3.74
CA VAL A 32 -3.76 11.64 3.77
C VAL A 32 -4.19 12.00 5.20
N GLY A 33 -3.97 11.10 6.15
CA GLY A 33 -4.63 11.15 7.46
C GLY A 33 -6.02 10.53 7.40
N PRO A 34 -6.82 10.65 8.48
CA PRO A 34 -8.18 10.11 8.54
C PRO A 34 -9.04 10.72 7.42
N PRO A 35 -9.49 9.93 6.43
CA PRO A 35 -10.28 10.48 5.34
C PRO A 35 -11.71 10.78 5.83
N SER A 36 -12.21 11.98 5.53
CA SER A 36 -13.63 12.32 5.72
C SER A 36 -14.52 11.70 4.64
N GLU A 37 -13.95 11.38 3.48
CA GLU A 37 -14.61 10.76 2.34
C GLU A 37 -13.63 9.89 1.55
N PHE A 38 -14.14 8.86 0.86
CA PHE A 38 -13.29 7.96 0.09
C PHE A 38 -12.58 8.66 -1.07
N ALA A 39 -13.18 9.70 -1.65
CA ALA A 39 -12.59 10.49 -2.72
C ALA A 39 -11.22 11.10 -2.34
N ALA A 40 -10.98 11.36 -1.05
CA ALA A 40 -9.71 11.89 -0.55
C ALA A 40 -8.54 10.89 -0.67
N VAL A 41 -8.83 9.58 -0.75
CA VAL A 41 -7.83 8.50 -0.82
C VAL A 41 -7.89 7.71 -2.12
N ASP A 42 -8.92 7.88 -2.93
CA ASP A 42 -9.21 7.03 -4.10
C ASP A 42 -8.04 6.94 -5.09
N LEU A 43 -7.40 8.07 -5.42
CA LEU A 43 -6.22 8.10 -6.30
C LEU A 43 -5.05 7.26 -5.75
N PHE A 44 -4.76 7.35 -4.45
CA PHE A 44 -3.72 6.55 -3.81
C PHE A 44 -4.09 5.07 -3.77
N VAL A 45 -5.36 4.77 -3.43
CA VAL A 45 -5.87 3.40 -3.41
C VAL A 45 -5.73 2.77 -4.80
N HIS A 46 -6.08 3.50 -5.85
CA HIS A 46 -5.97 3.05 -7.22
C HIS A 46 -4.52 2.73 -7.61
N GLU A 47 -3.61 3.69 -7.42
CA GLU A 47 -2.19 3.52 -7.78
C GLU A 47 -1.52 2.38 -7.01
N PHE A 48 -1.76 2.28 -5.71
CA PHE A 48 -1.18 1.23 -4.88
C PHE A 48 -1.76 -0.14 -5.20
N ARG A 49 -3.08 -0.24 -5.43
CA ARG A 49 -3.69 -1.51 -5.82
C ARG A 49 -3.16 -1.98 -7.18
N ASP A 50 -3.03 -1.07 -8.13
CA ASP A 50 -2.52 -1.42 -9.46
C ASP A 50 -1.05 -1.82 -9.41
N TRP A 51 -0.26 -1.30 -8.47
CA TRP A 51 1.10 -1.77 -8.20
C TRP A 51 1.13 -3.14 -7.50
N LEU A 52 0.24 -3.41 -6.54
CA LEU A 52 0.11 -4.72 -5.87
C LEU A 52 -0.30 -5.83 -6.85
N ASN A 53 -1.20 -5.52 -7.79
CA ASN A 53 -1.67 -6.45 -8.83
C ASN A 53 -0.56 -6.92 -9.79
N GLN A 54 0.62 -6.32 -9.76
CA GLN A 54 1.79 -6.73 -10.56
C GLN A 54 2.55 -7.90 -9.93
N SER A 55 2.08 -8.47 -8.82
CA SER A 55 2.74 -9.59 -8.17
C SER A 55 2.81 -10.83 -9.08
N THR A 56 3.95 -11.51 -9.12
CA THR A 56 4.16 -12.71 -9.96
C THR A 56 3.97 -14.04 -9.21
N GLY A 57 3.58 -13.99 -7.93
CA GLY A 57 3.33 -15.17 -7.10
C GLY A 57 3.02 -14.82 -5.65
N ASP A 58 2.72 -15.81 -4.82
CA ASP A 58 2.27 -15.59 -3.44
C ASP A 58 3.34 -14.98 -2.53
N ALA A 59 4.60 -15.41 -2.68
CA ALA A 59 5.71 -14.81 -1.93
C ALA A 59 5.93 -13.34 -2.32
N ASP A 60 5.90 -13.04 -3.62
CA ASP A 60 6.04 -11.67 -4.15
C ASP A 60 4.88 -10.77 -3.67
N LYS A 61 3.66 -11.29 -3.67
CA LYS A 61 2.47 -10.58 -3.16
C LYS A 61 2.64 -10.13 -1.72
N LEU A 62 3.04 -11.03 -0.82
CA LEU A 62 3.31 -10.69 0.58
C LEU A 62 4.45 -9.67 0.69
N TYR A 63 5.49 -9.83 -0.11
CA TYR A 63 6.64 -8.94 -0.11
C TYR A 63 6.29 -7.53 -0.60
N ARG A 64 5.55 -7.39 -1.69
CA ARG A 64 5.02 -6.12 -2.20
C ARG A 64 4.15 -5.41 -1.17
N ARG A 65 3.20 -6.12 -0.54
CA ARG A 65 2.37 -5.55 0.54
C ARG A 65 3.22 -5.01 1.69
N TYR A 66 4.25 -5.76 2.08
CA TYR A 66 5.18 -5.33 3.11
C TYR A 66 5.96 -4.08 2.72
N VAL A 67 6.57 -4.08 1.53
CA VAL A 67 7.35 -2.94 1.03
C VAL A 67 6.48 -1.69 0.91
N LEU A 68 5.25 -1.81 0.40
CA LEU A 68 4.32 -0.69 0.33
C LEU A 68 4.07 -0.08 1.71
N LEU A 69 3.70 -0.89 2.69
CA LEU A 69 3.46 -0.40 4.05
C LEU A 69 4.74 0.18 4.69
N LEU A 70 5.89 -0.44 4.45
CA LEU A 70 7.19 0.03 4.96
C LEU A 70 7.55 1.42 4.41
N VAL A 71 7.45 1.60 3.10
CA VAL A 71 7.84 2.85 2.42
C VAL A 71 6.91 4.00 2.80
N ILE A 72 5.61 3.70 2.97
CA ILE A 72 4.60 4.69 3.32
C ILE A 72 4.60 5.02 4.82
N SER A 73 5.12 4.11 5.64
CA SER A 73 5.16 4.30 7.08
C SER A 73 5.82 5.61 7.48
N GLY A 74 5.14 6.41 8.30
CA GLY A 74 5.63 7.71 8.78
C GLY A 74 5.48 8.86 7.79
N ARG A 75 4.90 8.65 6.59
CA ARG A 75 4.62 9.71 5.60
C ARG A 75 3.31 10.48 5.83
N SER A 76 2.90 10.62 7.10
CA SER A 76 1.67 11.34 7.44
C SER A 76 1.79 12.83 7.14
N GLY A 77 0.84 13.37 6.38
CA GLY A 77 0.79 14.80 6.07
C GLY A 77 1.89 15.26 5.11
N VAL A 78 2.53 14.34 4.38
CA VAL A 78 3.52 14.70 3.36
C VAL A 78 2.85 15.57 2.29
N ALA A 79 3.46 16.71 1.98
CA ALA A 79 2.96 17.69 0.99
C ALA A 79 2.87 17.11 -0.43
N ASP A 80 3.58 16.02 -0.68
CA ASP A 80 3.59 15.28 -1.94
C ASP A 80 2.32 14.42 -2.08
N ARG A 81 1.24 15.07 -2.53
CA ARG A 81 -0.07 14.42 -2.77
C ARG A 81 -0.14 13.70 -4.12
N ASP A 82 0.99 13.54 -4.81
CA ASP A 82 1.07 12.85 -6.08
C ASP A 82 1.19 11.34 -5.85
N ALA A 83 0.06 10.64 -6.05
CA ALA A 83 -0.03 9.19 -5.91
C ALA A 83 0.91 8.44 -6.86
N ALA A 84 1.10 8.93 -8.10
CA ALA A 84 1.96 8.30 -9.09
C ALA A 84 3.44 8.44 -8.71
N LYS A 85 3.84 9.60 -8.19
CA LYS A 85 5.20 9.81 -7.70
C LYS A 85 5.53 8.95 -6.48
N LEU A 86 4.59 8.80 -5.55
CA LEU A 86 4.76 7.90 -4.40
C LEU A 86 4.83 6.44 -4.84
N ARG A 87 3.95 6.01 -5.76
CA ARG A 87 4.03 4.68 -6.37
C ARG A 87 5.41 4.43 -7.00
N LYS A 88 5.94 5.40 -7.76
CA LYS A 88 7.28 5.28 -8.34
C LYS A 88 8.35 5.11 -7.27
N THR A 89 8.26 5.84 -6.16
CA THR A 89 9.18 5.69 -5.03
C THR A 89 9.11 4.30 -4.41
N VAL A 90 7.90 3.75 -4.26
CA VAL A 90 7.69 2.36 -3.77
C VAL A 90 8.33 1.36 -4.74
N ASP A 91 8.10 1.52 -6.04
CA ASP A 91 8.66 0.65 -7.09
C ASP A 91 10.19 0.70 -7.14
N ASP A 92 10.77 1.90 -7.05
CA ASP A 92 12.23 2.10 -7.02
C ASP A 92 12.88 1.41 -5.82
N ILE A 93 12.24 1.48 -4.64
CA ILE A 93 12.73 0.79 -3.42
C ILE A 93 12.57 -0.72 -3.56
N TYR A 94 11.40 -1.19 -4.01
CA TYR A 94 11.14 -2.61 -4.23
C TYR A 94 12.17 -3.26 -5.17
N ARG A 95 12.58 -2.58 -6.25
CA ARG A 95 13.58 -3.10 -7.20
C ARG A 95 15.02 -3.11 -6.68
N LYS A 96 15.29 -2.50 -5.53
CA LYS A 96 16.62 -2.36 -4.94
C LYS A 96 16.90 -3.34 -3.81
N ILE A 97 15.89 -4.10 -3.39
CA ILE A 97 15.98 -5.16 -2.39
C ILE A 97 15.82 -6.50 -3.10
#